data_AF-A0A7R8YZD0-F1
#
_entry.id   AF-A0A7R8YZD0-F1
#
_cell.length_a   1.000
_cell.length_b   1.000
_cell.length_c   1.000
_cell.angle_alpha   90.00
_cell.angle_beta   90.00
_cell.angle_gamma   90.00
#
_symmetry.space_group_name_H-M   'P 1'
#
loop_
_entity.id
_entity.type
_entity.pdbx_description
1 polymer ?
#
loop_
_entity_poly.entity_id
_entity_poly.type
_entity_poly.pdbx_seq_one_letter_code
_entity_poly.pdbx_strand_id
1 'polypeptide(L)'
;MCELAEEKNSRILMRDIFEKWVSVPKQDKAMAILSLVRNKWNLEPYDDLSKWARLTSLELQKKYDSCKGYRTLFLAKNQGFLDTPLTFPEYVTKCMPTYGVQASSSTLVRGRPKKSFEECCARTKKRRVQHLVENYSAEELQFASTAQNTREQKSNPEVLSGTAALILKLDLDLSDKKYNVLRSVVNNVNENFFPSLYSLRKEKKNFLPKIINITDVSASIPLQELLNNTVDSISRLLDLDRNIRANLI
;
A
#
# COMPACT_ATOMS: atom_id res chain seq x y z
N MET A 1 -12.49 30.39 -33.88
CA MET A 1 -13.08 31.20 -32.78
C MET A 1 -12.28 30.93 -31.52
N CYS A 2 -11.07 31.49 -31.51
CA CYS A 2 -10.18 31.60 -30.37
C CYS A 2 -10.37 33.01 -29.85
N GLU A 3 -10.91 33.15 -28.64
CA GLU A 3 -10.82 34.31 -27.74
C GLU A 3 -11.86 34.07 -26.63
N LEU A 4 -11.50 34.36 -25.37
CA LEU A 4 -12.27 34.20 -24.12
C LEU A 4 -12.04 32.93 -23.29
N ALA A 5 -10.83 32.79 -22.73
CA ALA A 5 -10.67 32.25 -21.37
C ALA A 5 -9.32 32.60 -20.67
N GLU A 6 -8.43 33.39 -21.28
CA GLU A 6 -7.11 33.71 -20.70
C GLU A 6 -7.11 34.82 -19.61
N GLU A 7 -8.26 35.38 -19.24
CA GLU A 7 -8.32 36.56 -18.36
C GLU A 7 -8.39 36.30 -16.85
N LYS A 8 -8.23 35.06 -16.36
CA LYS A 8 -8.32 34.74 -14.92
C LYS A 8 -7.00 34.44 -14.22
N ASN A 9 -5.85 34.78 -14.82
CA ASN A 9 -4.54 34.63 -14.18
C ASN A 9 -3.96 35.96 -13.67
N SER A 10 -4.81 36.79 -13.05
CA SER A 10 -4.35 37.94 -12.27
C SER A 10 -3.63 37.47 -11.00
N ARG A 11 -2.33 37.12 -11.11
CA ARG A 11 -1.48 36.83 -9.95
C ARG A 11 -1.50 38.04 -9.02
N ILE A 12 -2.09 37.89 -7.83
CA ILE A 12 -2.05 38.94 -6.81
C ILE A 12 -0.60 39.07 -6.35
N LEU A 13 -0.06 40.27 -6.40
CA LEU A 13 1.26 40.55 -5.87
C LEU A 13 1.15 40.92 -4.40
N MET A 14 2.20 40.67 -3.62
CA MET A 14 2.25 41.13 -2.23
C MET A 14 2.12 42.66 -2.11
N ARG A 15 2.46 43.40 -3.16
CA ARG A 15 2.21 44.84 -3.29
C ARG A 15 0.73 45.21 -3.15
N ASP A 16 -0.16 44.48 -3.81
CA ASP A 16 -1.61 44.76 -3.78
C ASP A 16 -2.18 44.55 -2.37
N ILE A 17 -1.67 43.52 -1.68
CA ILE A 17 -2.03 43.21 -0.30
C ILE A 17 -1.52 44.30 0.64
N PHE A 18 -0.29 44.78 0.43
CA PHE A 18 0.30 45.84 1.24
C PHE A 18 -0.47 47.16 1.11
N GLU A 19 -0.85 47.58 -0.10
CA GLU A 19 -1.63 48.80 -0.33
C GLU A 19 -2.96 48.75 0.42
N LYS A 20 -3.66 47.61 0.34
CA LYS A 20 -4.89 47.42 1.09
C LYS A 20 -4.66 47.41 2.60
N TRP A 21 -3.58 46.78 3.05
CA TRP A 21 -3.20 46.67 4.48
C TRP A 21 -2.82 48.02 5.11
N VAL A 22 -2.22 48.94 4.35
CA VAL A 22 -1.89 50.30 4.82
C VAL A 22 -3.14 51.18 4.93
N SER A 23 -4.12 51.01 4.03
CA SER A 23 -5.34 51.81 4.00
C SER A 23 -6.31 51.58 5.18
N VAL A 24 -6.09 50.53 5.98
CA VAL A 24 -7.05 50.04 6.98
C VAL A 24 -6.48 50.20 8.40
N PRO A 25 -7.32 50.55 9.40
CA PRO A 25 -6.90 50.65 10.81
C PRO A 25 -6.36 49.32 11.35
N LYS A 26 -5.53 49.39 12.41
CA LYS A 26 -4.80 48.24 12.98
C LYS A 26 -5.67 47.02 13.30
N GLN A 27 -6.92 47.24 13.72
CA GLN A 27 -7.83 46.18 14.17
C GLN A 27 -8.35 45.32 13.00
N ASP A 28 -8.47 45.90 11.79
CA ASP A 28 -9.13 45.25 10.66
C ASP A 28 -8.16 44.78 9.57
N LYS A 29 -6.86 44.95 9.78
CA LYS A 29 -5.84 44.66 8.76
C LYS A 29 -5.87 43.22 8.26
N ALA A 30 -6.05 42.25 9.16
CA ALA A 30 -6.16 40.84 8.77
C ALA A 30 -7.46 40.57 7.97
N MET A 31 -8.57 41.21 8.34
CA MET A 31 -9.85 41.09 7.63
C MET A 31 -9.80 41.75 6.24
N ALA A 32 -9.06 42.84 6.10
CA ALA A 32 -8.82 43.49 4.82
C ALA A 32 -8.04 42.60 3.84
N ILE A 33 -7.02 41.88 4.33
CA ILE A 33 -6.30 40.88 3.54
C ILE A 33 -7.25 39.74 3.13
N LEU A 34 -8.06 39.23 4.07
CA LEU A 34 -9.01 38.15 3.80
C LEU A 34 -10.05 38.53 2.75
N SER A 35 -10.66 39.71 2.86
CA SER A 35 -11.66 40.18 1.91
C SER A 35 -11.09 40.35 0.50
N LEU A 36 -9.85 40.85 0.36
CA LEU A 36 -9.18 40.98 -0.93
C LEU A 36 -8.97 39.60 -1.59
N VAL A 37 -8.42 38.66 -0.82
CA VAL A 37 -8.14 37.29 -1.25
C VAL A 37 -9.44 36.53 -1.59
N ARG A 38 -10.48 36.73 -0.76
CA ARG A 38 -11.81 36.16 -0.96
C ARG A 38 -12.45 36.63 -2.26
N ASN A 39 -12.47 37.94 -2.49
CA ASN A 39 -13.10 38.53 -3.67
C ASN A 39 -12.37 38.15 -4.97
N LYS A 40 -11.04 38.02 -4.92
CA LYS A 40 -10.24 37.67 -6.10
C LYS A 40 -10.34 36.19 -6.50
N TRP A 41 -10.38 35.27 -5.53
CA TRP A 41 -10.41 33.82 -5.80
C TRP A 41 -11.75 33.15 -5.53
N ASN A 42 -12.78 33.92 -5.17
CA ASN A 42 -14.12 33.42 -4.87
C ASN A 42 -14.11 32.27 -3.84
N LEU A 43 -13.30 32.41 -2.80
CA LEU A 43 -13.11 31.39 -1.76
C LEU A 43 -14.19 31.49 -0.68
N GLU A 44 -14.65 30.34 -0.18
CA GLU A 44 -15.47 30.28 1.04
C GLU A 44 -14.62 30.58 2.30
N PRO A 45 -15.23 31.04 3.40
CA PRO A 45 -14.50 31.35 4.62
C PRO A 45 -13.99 30.07 5.28
N TYR A 46 -12.66 29.93 5.35
CA TYR A 46 -11.98 28.83 6.05
C TYR A 46 -11.12 29.37 7.21
N ASP A 47 -11.05 28.61 8.30
CA ASP A 47 -10.24 28.97 9.48
C ASP A 47 -8.75 29.09 9.16
N ASP A 48 -8.24 28.25 8.26
CA ASP A 48 -6.84 28.27 7.82
C ASP A 48 -6.48 29.51 7.01
N LEU A 49 -7.43 30.01 6.20
CA LEU A 49 -7.25 31.25 5.46
C LEU A 49 -7.17 32.44 6.43
N SER A 50 -8.05 32.44 7.44
CA SER A 50 -8.05 33.44 8.52
C SER A 50 -6.73 33.45 9.29
N LYS A 51 -6.20 32.26 9.60
CA LYS A 51 -4.88 32.12 10.25
C LYS A 51 -3.76 32.64 9.35
N TRP A 52 -3.78 32.32 8.07
CA TRP A 52 -2.80 32.81 7.10
C TRP A 52 -2.81 34.34 7.01
N ALA A 53 -3.97 34.98 6.86
CA ALA A 53 -4.06 36.43 6.76
C ALA A 53 -3.54 37.15 8.02
N ARG A 54 -3.77 36.57 9.21
CA ARG A 54 -3.20 37.08 10.47
C ARG A 54 -1.67 37.01 10.46
N LEU A 55 -1.09 35.89 10.02
CA LEU A 55 0.37 35.73 9.94
C LEU A 55 0.99 36.68 8.92
N THR A 56 0.37 36.82 7.73
CA THR A 56 0.82 37.75 6.70
C THR A 56 0.75 39.20 7.18
N SER A 57 -0.32 39.59 7.87
CA SER A 57 -0.44 40.91 8.50
C SER A 57 0.67 41.15 9.51
N LEU A 58 1.02 40.14 10.31
CA LEU A 58 2.10 40.20 11.30
C LEU A 58 3.48 40.36 10.65
N GLU A 59 3.73 39.64 9.56
CA GLU A 59 4.98 39.75 8.81
C GLU A 59 5.12 41.14 8.16
N LEU A 60 4.05 41.64 7.55
CA LEU A 60 3.99 42.99 7.00
C LEU A 60 4.26 44.03 8.09
N GLN A 61 3.63 43.88 9.26
CA GLN A 61 3.85 44.77 10.38
C GLN A 61 5.31 44.78 10.84
N LYS A 62 5.92 43.61 11.04
CA LYS A 62 7.34 43.52 11.44
C LYS A 62 8.28 44.21 10.45
N LYS A 63 8.08 43.98 9.14
CA LYS A 63 8.90 44.62 8.10
C LYS A 63 8.63 46.12 8.02
N TYR A 64 7.39 46.56 8.22
CA TYR A 64 7.01 47.97 8.23
C TYR A 64 7.61 48.71 9.43
N ASP A 65 7.56 48.11 10.61
CA ASP A 65 8.15 48.65 11.85
C ASP A 65 9.68 48.73 11.74
N SER A 66 10.32 47.76 11.06
CA SER A 66 11.77 47.82 10.77
C SER A 66 12.18 49.00 9.87
N CYS A 67 11.21 49.60 9.15
CA CYS A 67 11.39 50.80 8.34
C CYS A 67 10.91 52.07 9.06
N LYS A 68 10.76 52.02 10.40
CA LYS A 68 10.23 53.10 11.25
C LYS A 68 8.87 53.62 10.81
N GLY A 69 8.09 52.80 10.10
CA GLY A 69 6.76 53.18 9.61
C GLY A 69 6.76 54.16 8.44
N TYR A 70 7.89 54.38 7.76
CA TYR A 70 7.93 55.19 6.53
C TYR A 70 7.62 54.33 5.30
N ARG A 71 6.50 54.63 4.64
CA ARG A 71 6.05 53.92 3.44
C ARG A 71 7.09 53.93 2.30
N THR A 72 7.70 55.07 2.03
CA THR A 72 8.68 55.22 0.94
C THR A 72 9.92 54.35 1.17
N LEU A 73 10.44 54.31 2.40
CA LEU A 73 11.56 53.46 2.78
C LEU A 73 11.20 51.97 2.70
N PHE A 74 9.98 51.61 3.10
CA PHE A 74 9.50 50.24 3.02
C PHE A 74 9.42 49.73 1.59
N LEU A 75 8.86 50.54 0.67
CA LEU A 75 8.74 50.19 -0.76
C LEU A 75 10.12 50.01 -1.40
N ALA A 76 11.08 50.90 -1.11
CA ALA A 76 12.43 50.81 -1.64
C ALA A 76 13.20 49.59 -1.11
N LYS A 77 13.09 49.31 0.21
CA LYS A 77 13.87 48.24 0.86
C LYS A 77 13.30 46.84 0.61
N ASN A 78 11.99 46.70 0.44
CA ASN A 78 11.30 45.40 0.34
C ASN A 78 10.74 45.15 -1.07
N GLN A 79 11.29 45.77 -2.11
CA GLN A 79 10.81 45.63 -3.48
C GLN A 79 10.73 44.17 -3.92
N GLY A 80 11.79 43.38 -3.71
CA GLY A 80 11.79 41.95 -4.04
C GLY A 80 10.74 41.12 -3.28
N PHE A 81 10.33 41.55 -2.09
CA PHE A 81 9.24 40.91 -1.36
C PHE A 81 7.86 41.33 -1.90
N LEU A 82 7.68 42.60 -2.27
CA LEU A 82 6.42 43.13 -2.80
C LEU A 82 6.10 42.62 -4.20
N ASP A 83 7.14 42.37 -5.00
CA ASP A 83 7.02 41.86 -6.36
C ASP A 83 6.90 40.32 -6.39
N THR A 84 6.91 39.65 -5.23
CA THR A 84 6.63 38.21 -5.17
C THR A 84 5.14 37.92 -5.41
N PRO A 85 4.83 36.93 -6.27
CA PRO A 85 3.46 36.46 -6.42
C PRO A 85 3.00 35.80 -5.12
N LEU A 86 1.74 36.03 -4.76
CA LEU A 86 1.19 35.44 -3.55
C LEU A 86 1.29 33.91 -3.61
N THR A 87 2.05 33.35 -2.67
CA THR A 87 2.18 31.90 -2.51
C THR A 87 1.51 31.50 -1.22
N PHE A 88 0.52 30.62 -1.31
CA PHE A 88 -0.15 30.06 -0.14
C PHE A 88 0.69 28.95 0.49
N PRO A 89 0.83 28.92 1.82
CA PRO A 89 1.39 27.77 2.51
C PRO A 89 0.60 26.50 2.24
N GLU A 90 1.27 25.36 2.33
CA GLU A 90 0.73 24.04 2.00
C GLU A 90 -0.54 23.65 2.77
N TYR A 91 -0.72 24.21 3.98
CA TYR A 91 -1.92 23.98 4.78
C TYR A 91 -3.15 24.74 4.25
N VAL A 92 -2.97 25.85 3.53
CA VAL A 92 -4.06 26.60 2.88
C VAL A 92 -4.41 25.98 1.53
N THR A 93 -3.41 25.49 0.78
CA THR A 93 -3.64 24.89 -0.55
C THR A 93 -4.37 23.55 -0.48
N LYS A 94 -4.21 22.77 0.60
CA LYS A 94 -4.98 21.53 0.84
C LYS A 94 -6.49 21.77 1.01
N CYS A 95 -6.85 22.97 1.46
CA CYS A 95 -8.25 23.36 1.70
C CYS A 95 -8.88 24.03 0.47
N MET A 96 -8.09 24.32 -0.58
CA MET A 96 -8.65 24.82 -1.83
C MET A 96 -9.26 23.67 -2.63
N PRO A 97 -10.46 23.83 -3.22
CA PRO A 97 -11.04 22.84 -4.11
C PRO A 97 -10.07 22.64 -5.27
N THR A 98 -9.43 21.46 -5.30
CA THR A 98 -8.43 21.12 -6.30
C THR A 98 -9.15 20.76 -7.60
N TYR A 99 -9.48 21.76 -8.41
CA TYR A 99 -9.90 21.51 -9.78
C TYR A 99 -8.67 21.12 -10.61
N GLY A 100 -8.33 19.84 -10.53
CA GLY A 100 -7.54 19.11 -11.51
C GLY A 100 -6.03 19.37 -11.54
N VAL A 101 -5.25 18.78 -10.62
CA VAL A 101 -3.91 18.23 -10.92
C VAL A 101 -3.64 17.06 -9.95
N GLN A 102 -3.17 15.94 -10.51
CA GLN A 102 -2.91 14.67 -9.82
C GLN A 102 -1.84 14.79 -8.71
N ALA A 103 -2.15 14.22 -7.55
CA ALA A 103 -1.31 14.23 -6.37
C ALA A 103 -0.06 13.34 -6.53
N SER A 104 1.12 13.94 -6.36
CA SER A 104 2.36 13.21 -6.02
C SER A 104 2.62 13.39 -4.53
N SER A 105 2.44 12.31 -3.77
CA SER A 105 2.53 12.32 -2.30
C SER A 105 3.99 12.36 -1.82
N SER A 106 4.42 13.47 -1.24
CA SER A 106 5.55 13.50 -0.29
C SER A 106 5.36 14.60 0.75
N THR A 107 4.30 14.47 1.55
CA THR A 107 4.10 15.33 2.72
C THR A 107 5.01 14.87 3.86
N LEU A 108 5.90 15.76 4.30
CA LEU A 108 6.80 15.60 5.45
C LEU A 108 5.99 15.42 6.74
N VAL A 109 5.65 14.17 7.08
CA VAL A 109 5.00 13.82 8.35
C VAL A 109 5.98 14.06 9.51
N ARG A 110 5.79 15.14 10.27
CA ARG A 110 6.50 15.33 11.56
C ARG A 110 6.01 14.27 12.57
N GLY A 111 6.96 13.54 13.16
CA GLY A 111 6.71 12.52 14.19
C GLY A 111 7.84 11.48 14.28
N ARG A 112 7.72 10.51 15.21
CA ARG A 112 8.62 9.35 15.28
C ARG A 112 8.62 8.64 13.93
N PRO A 113 9.80 8.31 13.35
CA PRO A 113 9.89 7.59 12.09
C PRO A 113 9.01 6.34 12.14
N LYS A 114 8.10 6.21 11.16
CA LYS A 114 7.25 5.04 11.04
C LYS A 114 8.10 3.91 10.46
N LYS A 115 8.24 2.81 11.21
CA LYS A 115 8.72 1.55 10.65
C LYS A 115 7.80 1.10 9.51
N SER A 116 8.39 0.40 8.54
CA SER A 116 7.63 -0.26 7.46
C SER A 116 6.58 -1.20 8.06
N PHE A 117 5.56 -1.55 7.27
CA PHE A 117 4.52 -2.47 7.76
C PHE A 117 5.13 -3.82 8.15
N GLU A 118 6.08 -4.34 7.36
CA GLU A 118 6.77 -5.61 7.56
C GLU A 118 7.53 -5.68 8.89
N GLU A 119 8.28 -4.63 9.23
CA GLU A 119 9.11 -4.52 10.44
C GLU A 119 8.30 -4.28 11.73
N CYS A 120 7.00 -4.02 11.61
CA CYS A 120 6.15 -3.76 12.77
C CYS A 120 5.76 -5.06 13.51
N CYS A 121 5.67 -5.00 14.83
CA CYS A 121 5.14 -6.11 15.63
C CYS A 121 3.64 -6.37 15.32
N ALA A 122 3.16 -7.59 15.58
CA ALA A 122 1.78 -8.01 15.30
C ALA A 122 0.72 -7.04 15.86
N ARG A 123 0.92 -6.55 17.10
CA ARG A 123 0.02 -5.57 17.74
C ARG A 123 -0.10 -4.28 16.93
N THR A 124 1.01 -3.78 16.37
CA THR A 124 1.03 -2.56 15.56
C THR A 124 0.41 -2.79 14.19
N LYS A 125 0.69 -3.95 13.56
CA LYS A 125 0.07 -4.36 12.29
C LYS A 125 -1.45 -4.41 12.42
N LYS A 126 -1.97 -5.07 13.46
CA LYS A 126 -3.41 -5.13 13.75
C LYS A 126 -4.03 -3.75 13.88
N ARG A 127 -3.41 -2.85 14.67
CA ARG A 127 -3.90 -1.46 14.82
C ARG A 127 -3.91 -0.69 13.50
N ARG A 128 -2.91 -0.89 12.62
CA ARG A 128 -2.84 -0.20 11.32
C ARG A 128 -3.92 -0.71 10.34
N VAL A 129 -4.22 -2.01 10.37
CA VAL A 129 -5.21 -2.65 9.49
C VAL A 129 -6.65 -2.47 10.02
N GLN A 130 -6.83 -2.06 11.27
CA GLN A 130 -8.14 -1.88 11.90
C GLN A 130 -9.13 -1.07 11.06
N HIS A 131 -8.68 0.05 10.48
CA HIS A 131 -9.53 0.87 9.61
C HIS A 131 -10.00 0.15 8.34
N LEU A 132 -9.25 -0.84 7.84
CA LEU A 132 -9.67 -1.65 6.70
C LEU A 132 -10.78 -2.63 7.11
N VAL A 133 -10.66 -3.21 8.31
CA VAL A 133 -11.67 -4.12 8.85
C VAL A 133 -12.98 -3.40 9.18
N GLU A 134 -12.90 -2.13 9.59
CA GLU A 134 -14.08 -1.32 9.93
C GLU A 134 -14.82 -0.77 8.71
N ASN A 135 -14.11 -0.48 7.63
CA ASN A 135 -14.69 0.19 6.45
C ASN A 135 -15.07 -0.76 5.31
N TYR A 136 -14.56 -2.00 5.30
CA TYR A 136 -14.77 -2.95 4.21
C TYR A 136 -15.34 -4.27 4.72
N SER A 137 -16.15 -4.90 3.88
CA SER A 137 -16.70 -6.23 4.16
C SER A 137 -15.63 -7.33 4.04
N ALA A 138 -15.88 -8.47 4.68
CA ALA A 138 -14.98 -9.63 4.58
C ALA A 138 -14.81 -10.12 3.14
N GLU A 139 -15.88 -10.07 2.34
CA GLU A 139 -15.87 -10.48 0.94
C GLU A 139 -15.02 -9.54 0.08
N GLU A 140 -15.14 -8.23 0.26
CA GLU A 140 -14.30 -7.24 -0.43
C GLU A 140 -12.83 -7.37 -0.06
N LEU A 141 -12.52 -7.61 1.21
CA LEU A 141 -11.14 -7.82 1.66
C LEU A 141 -10.54 -9.11 1.08
N GLN A 142 -11.32 -10.19 1.00
CA GLN A 142 -10.91 -11.44 0.34
C GLN A 142 -10.69 -11.22 -1.16
N PHE A 143 -11.60 -10.53 -1.83
CA PHE A 143 -11.47 -10.21 -3.25
C PHE A 143 -10.30 -9.28 -3.55
N ALA A 144 -10.03 -8.28 -2.70
CA ALA A 144 -8.87 -7.41 -2.83
C ALA A 144 -7.55 -8.18 -2.70
N SER A 145 -7.50 -9.16 -1.79
CA SER A 145 -6.36 -10.07 -1.63
C SER A 145 -6.12 -10.90 -2.90
N THR A 146 -7.16 -11.53 -3.45
CA THR A 146 -7.02 -12.30 -4.69
C THR A 146 -6.65 -11.43 -5.90
N ALA A 147 -7.21 -10.22 -5.99
CA ALA A 147 -6.87 -9.24 -7.04
C ALA A 147 -5.42 -8.74 -6.96
N GLN A 148 -4.85 -8.61 -5.76
CA GLN A 148 -3.43 -8.29 -5.57
C GLN A 148 -2.54 -9.46 -5.97
N ASN A 149 -2.85 -10.68 -5.49
CA ASN A 149 -2.08 -11.89 -5.81
C ASN A 149 -2.10 -12.24 -7.31
N THR A 150 -3.17 -11.89 -8.04
CA THR A 150 -3.26 -12.09 -9.49
C THR A 150 -2.49 -11.06 -10.30
N ARG A 151 -2.27 -9.85 -9.76
CA ARG A 151 -1.39 -8.84 -10.37
C ARG A 151 0.08 -9.14 -10.10
N GLU A 152 0.38 -9.67 -8.91
CA GLU A 152 1.67 -10.19 -8.52
C GLU A 152 1.77 -11.68 -8.86
N GLN A 153 1.65 -12.07 -10.14
CA GLN A 153 2.06 -13.41 -10.57
C GLN A 153 3.58 -13.59 -10.44
N LYS A 154 4.11 -13.54 -9.22
CA LYS A 154 5.01 -14.58 -8.76
C LYS A 154 4.09 -15.62 -8.16
N SER A 155 3.97 -16.76 -8.83
CA SER A 155 3.49 -17.96 -8.17
C SER A 155 4.08 -18.00 -6.78
N ASN A 156 3.23 -17.96 -5.75
CA ASN A 156 3.67 -18.46 -4.45
C ASN A 156 4.37 -19.79 -4.76
N PRO A 157 5.55 -20.03 -4.21
CA PRO A 157 6.24 -21.28 -4.43
C PRO A 157 5.32 -22.37 -3.89
N GLU A 158 4.53 -22.96 -4.77
CA GLU A 158 3.58 -24.00 -4.43
C GLU A 158 4.43 -25.08 -3.81
N VAL A 159 4.26 -25.23 -2.48
CA VAL A 159 4.90 -26.29 -1.73
C VAL A 159 4.65 -27.56 -2.51
N LEU A 160 5.73 -28.24 -2.88
CA LEU A 160 5.65 -29.44 -3.68
C LEU A 160 4.73 -30.42 -2.95
N SER A 161 3.66 -30.83 -3.62
CA SER A 161 2.66 -31.73 -3.03
C SER A 161 3.36 -32.97 -2.45
N GLY A 162 2.86 -33.47 -1.31
CA GLY A 162 3.39 -34.67 -0.67
C GLY A 162 3.46 -35.87 -1.61
N THR A 163 2.48 -35.99 -2.52
CA THR A 163 2.47 -37.04 -3.56
C THR A 163 3.53 -36.81 -4.62
N ALA A 164 3.65 -35.59 -5.15
CA ALA A 164 4.65 -35.23 -6.16
C ALA A 164 6.08 -35.38 -5.62
N ALA A 165 6.31 -34.98 -4.37
CA ALA A 165 7.58 -35.16 -3.70
C ALA A 165 7.91 -36.65 -3.45
N LEU A 166 6.90 -37.49 -3.19
CA LEU A 166 7.07 -38.94 -3.06
C LEU A 166 7.45 -39.59 -4.39
N ILE A 167 6.78 -39.19 -5.48
CA ILE A 167 7.08 -39.64 -6.85
C ILE A 167 8.52 -39.26 -7.20
N LEU A 168 8.89 -37.98 -7.04
CA LEU A 168 10.25 -37.51 -7.30
C LEU A 168 11.30 -38.29 -6.49
N LYS A 169 11.00 -38.60 -5.23
CA LYS A 169 11.90 -39.39 -4.38
C LYS A 169 12.09 -40.82 -4.92
N LEU A 170 11.03 -41.43 -5.47
CA LEU A 170 11.06 -42.77 -6.03
C LEU A 170 11.75 -42.79 -7.41
N ASP A 171 11.39 -41.87 -8.30
CA ASP A 171 11.95 -41.77 -9.66
C ASP A 171 13.46 -41.52 -9.65
N LEU A 172 13.94 -40.76 -8.66
CA LEU A 172 15.36 -40.44 -8.47
C LEU A 172 16.08 -41.39 -7.51
N ASP A 173 15.41 -42.43 -7.02
CA ASP A 173 15.92 -43.41 -6.03
C ASP A 173 16.64 -42.75 -4.84
N LEU A 174 16.01 -41.74 -4.25
CA LEU A 174 16.59 -40.95 -3.17
C LEU A 174 16.37 -41.65 -1.81
N SER A 175 17.48 -42.01 -1.16
CA SER A 175 17.46 -42.37 0.27
C SER A 175 16.91 -41.23 1.15
N ASP A 176 16.40 -41.56 2.34
CA ASP A 176 15.92 -40.57 3.33
C ASP A 176 16.97 -39.47 3.62
N LYS A 177 18.25 -39.85 3.67
CA LYS A 177 19.36 -38.91 3.88
C LYS A 177 19.53 -37.96 2.70
N LYS A 178 19.59 -38.49 1.47
CA LYS A 178 19.72 -37.70 0.24
C LYS A 178 18.55 -36.74 0.06
N TYR A 179 17.33 -37.21 0.31
CA TYR A 179 16.13 -36.37 0.27
C TYR A 179 16.20 -35.23 1.29
N ASN A 180 16.62 -35.50 2.54
CA ASN A 180 16.77 -34.46 3.56
C ASN A 180 17.83 -33.42 3.19
N VAL A 181 18.94 -33.84 2.58
CA VAL A 181 19.97 -32.92 2.07
C VAL A 181 19.37 -32.05 0.97
N LEU A 182 18.73 -32.64 -0.03
CA LEU A 182 18.05 -31.91 -1.12
C LEU A 182 17.03 -30.90 -0.56
N ARG A 183 16.17 -31.36 0.36
CA ARG A 183 15.19 -30.53 1.07
C ARG A 183 15.86 -29.37 1.80
N SER A 184 16.96 -29.60 2.50
CA SER A 184 17.66 -28.55 3.24
C SER A 184 18.23 -27.48 2.31
N VAL A 185 18.84 -27.89 1.19
CA VAL A 185 19.41 -26.98 0.20
C VAL A 185 18.32 -26.14 -0.44
N VAL A 186 17.23 -26.77 -0.89
CA VAL A 186 16.15 -26.07 -1.59
C VAL A 186 15.32 -25.21 -0.63
N ASN A 187 15.06 -25.68 0.59
CA ASN A 187 14.27 -24.90 1.55
C ASN A 187 15.01 -23.68 2.09
N ASN A 188 16.34 -23.64 1.99
CA ASN A 188 17.13 -22.43 2.28
C ASN A 188 16.91 -21.34 1.22
N VAL A 189 16.61 -21.71 -0.03
CA VAL A 189 16.34 -20.78 -1.13
C VAL A 189 14.85 -20.43 -1.18
N ASN A 190 14.00 -21.41 -0.92
CA ASN A 190 12.56 -21.30 -1.08
C ASN A 190 11.84 -21.91 0.12
N GLU A 191 11.32 -21.05 1.00
CA GLU A 191 10.84 -21.45 2.31
C GLU A 191 9.78 -22.56 2.20
N ASN A 192 10.08 -23.71 2.79
CA ASN A 192 9.19 -24.89 2.86
C ASN A 192 8.76 -25.50 1.52
N PHE A 193 9.51 -25.30 0.42
CA PHE A 193 9.16 -25.87 -0.88
C PHE A 193 9.04 -27.41 -0.85
N PHE A 194 10.00 -28.14 -0.26
CA PHE A 194 9.91 -29.59 -0.12
C PHE A 194 9.25 -30.02 1.20
N PRO A 195 8.28 -30.96 1.16
CA PRO A 195 7.61 -31.47 2.35
C PRO A 195 8.57 -32.31 3.20
N SER A 196 8.27 -32.42 4.50
CA SER A 196 9.08 -33.22 5.42
C SER A 196 8.95 -34.73 5.15
N LEU A 197 9.94 -35.51 5.60
CA LEU A 197 9.86 -36.98 5.54
C LEU A 197 8.63 -37.54 6.27
N TYR A 198 8.15 -36.87 7.32
CA TYR A 198 6.94 -37.26 8.03
C TYR A 198 5.71 -37.19 7.10
N SER A 199 5.56 -36.10 6.35
CA SER A 199 4.49 -35.94 5.37
C SER A 199 4.59 -37.01 4.28
N LEU A 200 5.79 -37.27 3.74
CA LEU A 200 6.00 -38.33 2.74
C LEU A 200 5.63 -39.73 3.26
N ARG A 201 5.98 -40.05 4.51
CA ARG A 201 5.64 -41.34 5.13
C ARG A 201 4.13 -41.45 5.37
N LYS A 202 3.48 -40.35 5.72
CA LYS A 202 2.01 -40.29 5.84
C LYS A 202 1.36 -40.57 4.49
N GLU A 203 1.81 -39.92 3.43
CA GLU A 203 1.31 -40.19 2.07
C GLU A 203 1.59 -41.62 1.62
N LYS A 204 2.80 -42.13 1.85
CA LYS A 204 3.15 -43.51 1.52
C LYS A 204 2.19 -44.52 2.18
N LYS A 205 1.78 -44.28 3.42
CA LYS A 205 0.79 -45.14 4.11
C LYS A 205 -0.58 -45.14 3.43
N ASN A 206 -0.97 -44.04 2.79
CA ASN A 206 -2.25 -43.94 2.08
C ASN A 206 -2.31 -44.82 0.83
N PHE A 207 -1.16 -45.19 0.26
CA PHE A 207 -1.06 -46.07 -0.91
C PHE A 207 -0.84 -47.54 -0.56
N LEU A 208 -0.52 -47.85 0.70
CA LEU A 208 -0.31 -49.23 1.14
C LEU A 208 -1.63 -49.87 1.59
N PRO A 209 -1.81 -51.19 1.36
CA PRO A 209 -2.97 -51.90 1.87
C PRO A 209 -3.00 -51.84 3.41
N LYS A 210 -4.20 -51.77 3.99
CA LYS A 210 -4.35 -51.54 5.44
C LYS A 210 -3.97 -52.77 6.26
N ILE A 211 -4.21 -53.95 5.69
CA ILE A 211 -3.97 -55.24 6.34
C ILE A 211 -2.74 -55.88 5.69
N ILE A 212 -1.62 -55.84 6.41
CA ILE A 212 -0.37 -56.50 6.00
C ILE A 212 0.12 -57.33 7.21
N ASN A 213 0.23 -58.63 7.02
CA ASN A 213 0.78 -59.53 8.02
C ASN A 213 2.28 -59.70 7.74
N ILE A 214 3.13 -59.07 8.55
CA ILE A 214 4.59 -59.18 8.43
C ILE A 214 5.09 -60.05 9.59
N THR A 215 5.84 -61.09 9.24
CA THR A 215 6.60 -61.96 10.14
C THR A 215 8.09 -61.87 9.80
N ASP A 216 8.97 -62.32 10.67
CA ASP A 216 10.44 -62.25 10.44
C ASP A 216 10.89 -62.96 9.16
N VAL A 217 10.12 -63.96 8.72
CA VAL A 217 10.44 -64.82 7.56
C VAL A 217 9.53 -64.59 6.35
N SER A 218 8.37 -63.94 6.52
CA SER A 218 7.40 -63.80 5.43
C SER A 218 6.48 -62.59 5.59
N ALA A 219 5.98 -62.08 4.49
CA ALA A 219 4.91 -61.09 4.46
C ALA A 219 3.73 -61.65 3.66
N SER A 220 2.51 -61.53 4.19
CA SER A 220 1.28 -61.99 3.56
C SER A 220 0.24 -60.88 3.55
N ILE A 221 -0.46 -60.75 2.42
CA ILE A 221 -1.51 -59.75 2.19
C ILE A 221 -2.73 -60.48 1.62
N PRO A 222 -3.94 -60.26 2.16
CA PRO A 222 -5.15 -60.80 1.56
C PRO A 222 -5.33 -60.29 0.12
N LEU A 223 -5.55 -61.20 -0.83
CA LEU A 223 -5.67 -60.84 -2.24
C LEU A 223 -6.77 -59.80 -2.48
N GLN A 224 -7.90 -59.91 -1.78
CA GLN A 224 -9.00 -58.95 -1.90
C GLN A 224 -8.61 -57.53 -1.49
N GLU A 225 -7.82 -57.37 -0.43
CA GLU A 225 -7.36 -56.05 0.04
C GLU A 225 -6.42 -55.41 -0.97
N LEU A 226 -5.55 -56.22 -1.58
CA LEU A 226 -4.67 -55.76 -2.65
C LEU A 226 -5.49 -55.29 -3.86
N LEU A 227 -6.48 -56.08 -4.30
CA LEU A 227 -7.35 -55.73 -5.42
C LEU A 227 -8.13 -54.44 -5.15
N ASN A 228 -8.73 -54.30 -3.96
CA ASN A 228 -9.47 -53.09 -3.58
C ASN A 228 -8.58 -51.84 -3.66
N ASN A 229 -7.36 -51.90 -3.11
CA ASN A 229 -6.42 -50.78 -3.16
C ASN A 229 -5.97 -50.44 -4.59
N THR A 230 -5.77 -51.45 -5.45
CA THR A 230 -5.45 -51.21 -6.86
C THR A 230 -6.61 -50.55 -7.62
N VAL A 231 -7.86 -50.98 -7.36
CA VAL A 231 -9.06 -50.36 -7.96
C VAL A 231 -9.23 -48.92 -7.50
N ASP A 232 -9.02 -48.64 -6.21
CA ASP A 232 -9.05 -47.28 -5.67
C ASP A 232 -7.99 -46.39 -6.32
N SER A 233 -6.78 -46.91 -6.49
CA SER A 233 -5.67 -46.20 -7.11
C SER A 233 -5.95 -45.87 -8.58
N ILE A 234 -6.46 -46.84 -9.35
CA ILE A 234 -6.83 -46.64 -10.75
C ILE A 234 -7.97 -45.63 -10.87
N SER A 235 -8.99 -45.72 -10.01
CA SER A 235 -10.13 -44.81 -10.01
C SER A 235 -9.68 -43.36 -9.79
N ARG A 236 -8.78 -43.12 -8.82
CA ARG A 236 -8.19 -41.79 -8.58
C ARG A 236 -7.42 -41.26 -9.78
N LEU A 237 -6.69 -42.12 -10.49
CA LEU A 237 -5.96 -41.73 -11.70
C LEU A 237 -6.90 -41.32 -12.83
N LEU A 238 -8.00 -42.05 -13.01
CA LEU A 238 -9.01 -41.72 -14.01
C LEU A 238 -9.71 -40.40 -13.70
N ASP A 239 -10.01 -40.13 -12.43
CA ASP A 239 -10.61 -38.86 -12.02
C ASP A 239 -9.64 -37.68 -12.22
N LEU A 240 -8.34 -37.87 -11.97
CA LEU A 240 -7.31 -36.87 -12.26
C LEU A 240 -7.21 -36.58 -13.76
N ASP A 241 -7.16 -37.60 -14.62
CA ASP A 241 -7.10 -37.43 -16.08
C ASP A 241 -8.34 -36.68 -16.60
N ARG A 242 -9.53 -37.00 -16.09
CA ARG A 242 -10.76 -36.26 -16.42
C ARG A 242 -10.69 -34.80 -16.02
N ASN A 243 -10.22 -34.50 -14.80
CA ASN A 243 -10.09 -33.12 -14.31
C ASN A 243 -9.06 -32.32 -15.12
N ILE A 244 -7.94 -32.93 -15.50
CA ILE A 244 -6.94 -32.27 -16.34
C ILE A 244 -7.53 -31.93 -17.71
N ARG A 245 -8.23 -32.87 -18.35
CA ARG A 245 -8.88 -32.64 -19.66
C ARG A 245 -9.98 -31.58 -19.59
N ALA A 246 -10.76 -31.54 -18.51
CA ALA A 246 -11.81 -30.54 -18.33
C ALA A 246 -11.27 -29.12 -18.12
N ASN A 247 -10.08 -28.97 -17.54
CA ASN A 247 -9.43 -27.66 -17.34
C ASN A 247 -8.69 -27.12 -18.58
N LEU A 248 -8.56 -27.95 -19.64
CA LEU A 248 -7.87 -27.59 -20.89
C LEU A 248 -8.85 -27.15 -22.01
N ILE A 249 -10.16 -27.24 -21.78
CA ILE A 249 -11.25 -26.79 -22.67
C ILE A 249 -11.83 -25.50 -22.12
#